data_AF-A0A9D4QN42-F1
#
_entry.id   AF-A0A9D4QN42-F1
#
_cell.length_a   1.000
_cell.length_b   1.000
_cell.length_c   1.000
_cell.angle_alpha   90.00
_cell.angle_beta   90.00
_cell.angle_gamma   90.00
#
_symmetry.space_group_name_H-M   'P 1'
#
loop_
_entity.id
_entity.type
_entity.pdbx_description
1 polymer ?
#
loop_
_entity_poly.entity_id
_entity_poly.type
_entity_poly.pdbx_seq_one_letter_code
_entity_poly.pdbx_strand_id
1 'polypeptide(L)'
;MVVAGDFNRTNIDWKNLPVRNNVQDKEAQQALLDLSAEFNLTQVDDEPTRENTLLDLKFTTNISLVKSTSNATGISDNDIVVADSDIKPF
;
A
#
# COMPACT_ATOMS: atom_id res chain seq x y z
N MET A 1 -11.71 3.16 -7.78
CA MET A 1 -11.32 1.74 -7.65
C MET A 1 -10.47 1.60 -6.39
N VAL A 2 -10.62 0.49 -5.66
CA VAL A 2 -9.80 0.18 -4.48
C VAL A 2 -9.13 -1.17 -4.71
N VAL A 3 -7.83 -1.24 -4.45
CA VAL A 3 -7.04 -2.49 -4.47
C VAL A 3 -6.36 -2.59 -3.11
N ALA A 4 -6.54 -3.69 -2.39
CA ALA A 4 -5.94 -3.89 -1.07
C ALA A 4 -5.51 -5.34 -0.87
N GLY A 5 -4.41 -5.54 -0.15
CA GLY A 5 -3.91 -6.87 0.20
C GLY A 5 -2.46 -6.88 0.63
N ASP A 6 -1.92 -8.08 0.83
CA ASP A 6 -0.50 -8.32 1.11
C ASP A 6 0.30 -8.35 -0.20
N PHE A 7 1.19 -7.38 -0.38
CA PHE A 7 2.05 -7.29 -1.55
C PHE A 7 3.41 -7.96 -1.32
N ASN A 8 3.77 -8.31 -0.07
CA ASN A 8 5.05 -8.88 0.30
C ASN A 8 6.26 -8.08 -0.25
N ARG A 9 6.15 -6.73 -0.33
CA ARG A 9 7.22 -5.85 -0.83
C ARG A 9 7.63 -4.82 0.23
N THR A 10 8.68 -5.17 0.97
CA THR A 10 9.17 -4.44 2.15
C THR A 10 9.91 -3.14 1.86
N ASN A 11 10.42 -2.95 0.63
CA ASN A 11 11.52 -2.02 0.35
C ASN A 11 11.18 -0.89 -0.64
N ILE A 12 9.90 -0.69 -0.94
CA ILE A 12 9.49 0.43 -1.79
C ILE A 12 9.44 1.70 -0.94
N ASP A 13 10.32 2.65 -1.24
CA ASP A 13 10.22 4.00 -0.70
C ASP A 13 9.14 4.76 -1.49
N TRP A 14 7.89 4.65 -1.04
CA TRP A 14 6.72 5.28 -1.66
C TRP A 14 6.80 6.81 -1.70
N LYS A 15 7.65 7.42 -0.86
CA LYS A 15 7.85 8.87 -0.80
C LYS A 15 9.00 9.32 -1.70
N ASN A 16 10.07 8.53 -1.76
CA ASN A 16 11.28 8.83 -2.54
C ASN A 16 11.51 7.74 -3.59
N LEU A 17 10.73 7.79 -4.66
CA LEU A 17 11.04 7.07 -5.89
C LEU A 17 12.47 7.45 -6.37
N PRO A 18 13.28 6.51 -6.92
CA PRO A 18 12.95 5.15 -7.36
C PRO A 18 13.35 4.02 -6.38
N VAL A 19 12.98 2.78 -6.72
CA VAL A 19 13.39 1.55 -6.00
C VAL A 19 14.90 1.58 -5.72
N ARG A 20 15.28 1.36 -4.46
CA ARG A 20 16.69 1.34 -4.05
C ARG A 20 17.47 0.29 -4.86
N ASN A 21 18.70 0.61 -5.23
CA ASN A 21 19.58 -0.37 -5.88
C ASN A 21 19.93 -1.52 -4.92
N ASN A 22 20.07 -2.74 -5.45
CA ASN A 22 20.43 -3.97 -4.73
C ASN A 22 19.39 -4.51 -3.73
N VAL A 23 18.10 -4.24 -3.93
CA VAL A 23 17.03 -4.91 -3.18
C VAL A 23 16.61 -6.22 -3.85
N GLN A 24 16.22 -7.22 -3.06
CA GLN A 24 15.54 -8.41 -3.57
C GLN A 24 14.25 -8.02 -4.29
N ASP A 25 13.89 -8.76 -5.33
CA ASP A 25 12.67 -8.58 -6.12
C ASP A 25 12.50 -7.19 -6.77
N LYS A 26 13.62 -6.54 -7.12
CA LYS A 26 13.63 -5.22 -7.78
C LYS A 26 12.67 -5.13 -8.97
N GLU A 27 12.61 -6.16 -9.82
CA GLU A 27 11.73 -6.20 -10.98
C GLU A 27 10.25 -6.14 -10.58
N ALA A 28 9.84 -6.93 -9.59
CA ALA A 28 8.47 -6.95 -9.11
C ALA A 28 8.10 -5.63 -8.39
N GLN A 29 9.03 -5.04 -7.66
CA GLN A 29 8.84 -3.72 -7.03
C GLN A 29 8.69 -2.62 -8.07
N GLN A 30 9.51 -2.64 -9.12
CA GLN A 30 9.42 -1.68 -10.22
C GLN A 30 8.10 -1.86 -10.98
N ALA A 31 7.70 -3.10 -11.30
CA ALA A 31 6.42 -3.36 -11.95
C ALA A 31 5.22 -2.85 -11.13
N LEU A 32 5.26 -2.98 -9.80
CA LEU A 32 4.20 -2.44 -8.94
C LEU A 32 4.15 -0.91 -8.98
N LEU A 33 5.30 -0.24 -9.01
CA LEU A 33 5.37 1.22 -9.17
C LEU A 33 4.88 1.68 -10.54
N ASP A 34 5.28 0.98 -11.60
CA ASP A 34 4.90 1.27 -12.97
C ASP A 34 3.38 1.11 -13.13
N LEU A 35 2.81 0.02 -12.62
CA LEU A 35 1.35 -0.18 -12.58
C LEU A 35 0.65 0.92 -11.76
N SER A 36 1.23 1.30 -10.62
CA SER A 36 0.64 2.34 -9.78
C SER A 36 0.59 3.68 -10.53
N ALA A 37 1.67 4.03 -11.25
CA ALA A 37 1.72 5.22 -12.08
C ALA A 37 0.77 5.14 -13.28
N GLU A 38 0.76 4.01 -14.01
CA GLU A 38 -0.07 3.79 -15.20
C GLU A 38 -1.57 3.92 -14.88
N PHE A 39 -2.01 3.35 -13.74
CA PHE A 39 -3.41 3.34 -13.33
C PHE A 39 -3.79 4.48 -12.36
N ASN A 40 -2.91 5.45 -12.14
CA ASN A 40 -3.10 6.56 -11.19
C ASN A 40 -3.51 6.09 -9.78
N LEU A 41 -2.90 5.00 -9.32
CA LEU A 41 -3.11 4.44 -8.00
C LEU A 41 -2.29 5.23 -6.98
N THR A 42 -3.00 5.80 -6.01
CA THR A 42 -2.40 6.44 -4.84
C THR A 42 -2.40 5.44 -3.68
N GLN A 43 -1.22 5.20 -3.13
CA GLN A 43 -1.05 4.42 -1.91
C GLN A 43 -1.60 5.22 -0.71
N VAL A 44 -2.35 4.56 0.17
CA VAL A 44 -3.08 5.21 1.26
C VAL A 44 -2.39 5.04 2.62
N ASP A 45 -1.76 3.89 2.85
CA ASP A 45 -1.22 3.53 4.17
C ASP A 45 0.21 4.02 4.37
N ASP A 46 0.58 4.44 5.57
CA ASP A 46 1.96 4.84 5.89
C ASP A 46 2.50 4.22 7.20
N GLU A 47 1.69 3.38 7.86
CA GLU A 47 2.05 2.68 9.09
C GLU A 47 2.46 1.23 8.83
N PRO A 48 3.57 0.74 9.39
CA PRO A 48 3.99 -0.65 9.22
C PRO A 48 2.96 -1.67 9.69
N THR A 49 2.84 -2.79 8.96
CA THR A 49 1.81 -3.82 9.19
C THR A 49 2.37 -5.16 9.66
N ARG A 50 3.69 -5.40 9.57
CA ARG A 50 4.35 -6.61 10.09
C ARG A 50 5.79 -6.30 10.48
N GLU A 51 6.15 -6.52 11.74
CA GLU A 51 7.55 -6.37 12.23
C GLU A 51 8.25 -5.06 11.78
N ASN A 52 7.57 -3.91 11.93
CA ASN A 52 8.04 -2.58 11.45
C ASN A 52 8.25 -2.45 9.94
N THR A 53 7.65 -3.36 9.16
CA THR A 53 7.66 -3.34 7.71
C THR A 53 6.26 -3.13 7.15
N LEU A 54 6.15 -2.29 6.13
CA LEU A 54 4.90 -2.07 5.40
C LEU A 54 4.79 -3.11 4.29
N LEU A 55 3.88 -4.07 4.46
CA LEU A 55 3.67 -5.18 3.51
C LEU A 55 2.27 -5.19 2.92
N ASP A 56 1.30 -4.81 3.74
CA ASP A 56 -0.10 -4.69 3.34
C ASP A 56 -0.33 -3.27 2.84
N LEU A 57 -0.86 -3.15 1.63
CA LEU A 57 -1.08 -1.87 0.98
C LEU A 57 -2.52 -1.74 0.52
N LYS A 58 -3.06 -0.55 0.67
CA LYS A 58 -4.29 -0.07 0.05
C LYS A 58 -3.94 0.98 -0.99
N PHE A 59 -4.43 0.76 -2.19
CA PHE A 59 -4.42 1.72 -3.29
C PHE A 59 -5.82 2.21 -3.60
N THR A 60 -5.91 3.47 -4.01
CA THR A 60 -7.12 4.07 -4.54
C THR A 60 -6.80 4.97 -5.73
N THR A 61 -7.71 5.01 -6.70
CA THR A 61 -7.66 6.00 -7.79
C THR A 61 -8.18 7.38 -7.36
N ASN A 62 -8.74 7.50 -6.15
CA ASN A 62 -9.24 8.75 -5.61
C ASN A 62 -9.02 8.81 -4.10
N ILE A 63 -7.96 9.49 -3.69
CA ILE A 63 -7.57 9.63 -2.28
C ILE A 63 -8.56 10.47 -1.48
N SER A 64 -9.30 11.39 -2.11
CA SER A 64 -10.27 12.25 -1.41
C SER A 64 -11.47 11.49 -0.82
N LEU A 65 -11.67 10.23 -1.25
CA LEU A 65 -12.71 9.35 -0.71
C LEU A 65 -12.26 8.64 0.56
N VAL A 66 -10.96 8.68 0.91
CA VAL A 66 -10.45 8.09 2.15
C VAL A 66 -10.57 9.12 3.26
N LYS A 67 -11.25 8.77 4.35
CA LYS A 67 -11.40 9.64 5.53
C LYS A 67 -10.27 9.45 6.53
N SER A 68 -9.91 8.19 6.77
CA SER A 68 -8.88 7.81 7.71
C SER A 68 -8.37 6.41 7.41
N THR A 69 -7.14 6.17 7.86
CA THR A 69 -6.50 4.87 7.96
C THR A 69 -5.96 4.68 9.38
N SER A 70 -5.93 3.43 9.83
CA SER A 70 -5.35 3.06 11.12
C SER A 70 -4.98 1.59 11.12
N ASN A 71 -3.94 1.23 11.86
CA ASN A 71 -3.62 -0.17 12.09
C ASN A 71 -4.28 -0.66 13.38
N ALA A 72 -4.92 -1.82 13.31
CA ALA A 72 -5.44 -2.54 14.47
C ALA A 72 -4.63 -3.81 14.70
N THR A 73 -4.44 -4.18 15.96
CA THR A 73 -3.67 -5.39 16.30
C THR A 73 -4.25 -6.62 15.61
N GLY A 74 -3.39 -7.33 14.90
CA GLY A 74 -3.71 -8.57 14.22
C GLY A 74 -4.09 -9.73 15.13
N ILE A 75 -4.70 -10.76 14.54
CA ILE A 75 -4.87 -12.09 15.18
C ILE A 75 -3.64 -12.97 14.92
N SER A 76 -2.85 -12.66 13.88
CA SER A 76 -1.57 -13.28 13.57
C SER A 76 -0.43 -12.25 13.67
N ASP A 77 0.70 -12.55 13.06
CA ASP A 77 1.85 -11.66 12.95
C ASP A 77 1.67 -10.47 11.99
N ASN A 78 0.52 -10.38 11.29
CA ASN A 78 0.14 -9.22 10.49
C ASN A 78 -0.90 -8.37 11.23
N ASP A 79 -0.64 -7.08 11.37
CA ASP A 79 -1.64 -6.10 11.80
C ASP A 79 -2.71 -5.88 10.72
N ILE A 80 -3.91 -5.50 11.15
CA ILE A 80 -5.06 -5.27 10.29
C ILE A 80 -5.07 -3.80 9.86
N VAL A 81 -4.99 -3.54 8.56
CA VAL A 81 -5.22 -2.21 7.99
C VAL A 81 -6.72 -1.93 7.97
N VAL A 82 -7.14 -0.91 8.71
CA VAL A 82 -8.53 -0.42 8.72
C VAL A 82 -8.58 0.91 7.98
N ALA A 83 -9.48 1.03 7.01
CA ALA A 83 -9.62 2.25 6.23
C ALA A 83 -11.09 2.63 6.04
N ASP A 84 -11.45 3.84 6.47
CA ASP A 84 -12.77 4.42 6.25
C ASP A 84 -12.80 5.14 4.91
N SER A 85 -13.81 4.86 4.08
CA SER A 85 -13.92 5.44 2.75
C SER A 85 -15.37 5.65 2.32
N ASP A 86 -15.63 6.81 1.70
CA ASP A 86 -16.92 7.12 1.08
C ASP A 86 -17.02 6.45 -0.29
N ILE A 87 -17.65 5.28 -0.33
CA ILE A 87 -17.92 4.55 -1.56
C ILE A 87 -19.37 4.79 -1.95
N LYS A 88 -19.59 5.46 -3.07
CA LYS A 88 -20.93 5.58 -3.66
C LYS A 88 -21.18 4.38 -4.57
N PRO A 89 -22.25 3.59 -4.34
CA PRO A 89 -22.69 2.61 -5.32
C PRO A 89 -23.19 3.34 -6.58
N PHE A 90 -22.96 2.74 -7.74
CA PHE A 90 -23.47 3.20 -9.03
C PHE A 90 -24.94 2.83 -9.19
#